data_AF-A0A7C9P9K0-F1
#
_entry.id   AF-A0A7C9P9K0-F1
#
_cell.length_a   1.000
_cell.length_b   1.000
_cell.length_c   1.000
_cell.angle_alpha   90.00
_cell.angle_beta   90.00
_cell.angle_gamma   90.00
#
_symmetry.space_group_name_H-M   'P 1'
#
loop_
_entity.id
_entity.type
_entity.pdbx_description
1 polymer ?
#
loop_
_entity_poly.entity_id
_entity_poly.type
_entity_poly.pdbx_seq_one_letter_code
_entity_poly.pdbx_strand_id
1 'polypeptide(L)'
;EIGANADTPSRFVHSVAEQGIDAALNADLIPAPSAQFTRTTFDFLASGKPHTVAAALALGREHVIPSMFRAFLARMTVTEAQAPSFHYYLNRHVHLDEDFHAPLSLRLLASLCHDDPTKWREAEAAAEHAVNARLQFWDGVLSVLPSQQSQAA
;
A
#
# COMPACT_ATOMS: atom_id res chain seq x y z
N GLU A 1 10.80 5.24 14.84
CA GLU A 1 12.26 5.38 15.13
C GLU A 1 12.75 4.46 16.26
N ILE A 2 11.83 3.76 16.94
CA ILE A 2 12.01 2.94 18.13
C ILE A 2 12.66 1.55 17.90
N GLY A 3 13.75 1.48 17.13
CA GLY A 3 14.58 0.27 17.03
C GLY A 3 14.09 -0.82 16.08
N ALA A 4 13.24 -0.49 15.10
CA ALA A 4 12.90 -1.43 14.02
C ALA A 4 14.14 -1.76 13.18
N ASN A 5 14.34 -3.05 12.85
CA ASN A 5 15.42 -3.47 11.98
C ASN A 5 15.15 -3.05 10.52
N ALA A 6 16.00 -2.18 9.98
CA ALA A 6 15.92 -1.68 8.62
C ALA A 6 16.68 -2.53 7.59
N ASP A 7 17.48 -3.51 8.01
CA ASP A 7 18.35 -4.33 7.15
C ASP A 7 17.54 -5.08 6.10
N THR A 8 16.41 -5.68 6.49
CA THR A 8 15.58 -6.45 5.55
C THR A 8 15.00 -5.56 4.43
N PRO A 9 14.30 -4.44 4.73
CA PRO A 9 13.90 -3.48 3.70
C PRO A 9 15.07 -2.96 2.85
N SER A 10 16.21 -2.64 3.45
CA SER A 10 17.38 -2.14 2.72
C SER A 10 17.97 -3.18 1.76
N ARG A 11 18.09 -4.43 2.19
CA ARG A 11 18.53 -5.55 1.34
C ARG A 11 17.55 -5.80 0.21
N PHE A 12 16.24 -5.67 0.46
CA PHE A 12 15.23 -5.80 -0.58
C PHE A 12 15.41 -4.73 -1.65
N VAL A 13 15.53 -3.45 -1.26
CA VAL A 13 15.75 -2.34 -2.20
C VAL A 13 17.05 -2.52 -2.98
N HIS A 14 18.12 -3.00 -2.33
CA HIS A 14 19.38 -3.30 -3.00
C HIS A 14 19.23 -4.43 -4.04
N SER A 15 18.55 -5.53 -3.68
CA SER A 15 18.24 -6.62 -4.60
C SER A 15 17.42 -6.14 -5.80
N VAL A 16 16.42 -5.28 -5.59
CA VAL A 16 15.65 -4.66 -6.68
C VAL A 16 16.57 -3.86 -7.62
N ALA A 17 17.51 -3.08 -7.07
CA ALA A 17 18.43 -2.27 -7.86
C ALA A 17 19.41 -3.10 -8.70
N GLU A 18 19.86 -4.25 -8.18
CA GLU A 18 20.84 -5.11 -8.85
C GLU A 18 20.20 -6.11 -9.83
N GLN A 19 19.06 -6.69 -9.45
CA GLN A 19 18.49 -7.88 -10.11
C GLN A 19 17.08 -7.62 -10.68
N GLY A 20 16.50 -6.45 -10.41
CA GLY A 20 15.15 -6.11 -10.80
C GLY A 20 14.09 -6.59 -9.81
N ILE A 21 12.89 -6.04 -9.96
CA ILE A 21 11.77 -6.28 -9.03
C ILE A 21 11.35 -7.76 -8.97
N ASP A 22 11.28 -8.43 -10.12
CA ASP A 22 10.78 -9.82 -10.17
C ASP A 22 11.72 -10.77 -9.44
N ALA A 23 13.03 -10.62 -9.65
CA ALA A 23 14.03 -11.40 -8.93
C ALA A 23 13.97 -11.13 -7.41
N ALA A 24 13.86 -9.86 -7.02
CA ALA A 24 13.77 -9.48 -5.61
C ALA A 24 12.51 -9.99 -4.91
N LEU A 25 11.36 -10.00 -5.60
CA LEU A 25 10.10 -10.53 -5.06
C LEU A 25 10.06 -12.06 -5.02
N ASN A 26 10.89 -12.74 -5.81
CA ASN A 26 11.06 -14.20 -5.77
C ASN A 26 12.16 -14.64 -4.80
N ALA A 27 12.96 -13.70 -4.27
CA ALA A 27 13.92 -13.97 -3.23
C ALA A 27 13.19 -14.19 -1.90
N ASP A 28 13.62 -15.19 -1.12
CA ASP A 28 13.14 -15.44 0.25
C ASP A 28 13.75 -14.41 1.23
N LEU A 29 13.46 -13.13 0.98
CA LEU A 29 14.06 -11.98 1.65
C LEU A 29 13.04 -11.17 2.45
N ILE A 30 11.79 -11.10 1.98
CA ILE A 30 10.72 -10.35 2.63
C ILE A 30 9.55 -11.28 2.96
N PRO A 31 8.72 -10.95 3.96
CA PRO A 31 7.54 -11.75 4.29
C PRO A 31 6.62 -11.95 3.08
N ALA A 32 6.05 -13.15 2.94
CA ALA A 32 5.16 -13.50 1.83
C ALA A 32 4.00 -12.49 1.63
N PRO A 33 3.33 -11.98 2.68
CA PRO A 33 2.28 -10.95 2.49
C PRO A 33 2.82 -9.68 1.81
N SER A 34 4.01 -9.22 2.17
CA SER A 34 4.67 -8.05 1.57
C SER A 34 5.04 -8.30 0.11
N ALA A 35 5.55 -9.50 -0.21
CA ALA A 35 5.89 -9.88 -1.57
C ALA A 35 4.64 -9.93 -2.46
N GLN A 36 3.57 -10.57 -1.99
CA GLN A 36 2.30 -10.67 -2.72
C GLN A 36 1.68 -9.29 -2.97
N PHE A 37 1.60 -8.44 -1.95
CA PHE A 37 1.03 -7.10 -2.09
C PHE A 37 1.82 -6.22 -3.08
N THR A 38 3.15 -6.33 -3.05
CA THR A 38 4.02 -5.62 -3.99
C THR A 38 3.84 -6.17 -5.41
N ARG A 39 3.77 -7.49 -5.58
CA ARG A 39 3.53 -8.13 -6.88
C ARG A 39 2.23 -7.66 -7.52
N THR A 40 1.13 -7.62 -6.75
CA THR A 40 -0.15 -7.08 -7.24
C THR A 40 -0.01 -5.65 -7.76
N THR A 41 0.82 -4.81 -7.12
CA THR A 41 1.08 -3.46 -7.63
C THR A 41 1.76 -3.49 -9.00
N PHE A 42 2.76 -4.35 -9.18
CA PHE A 42 3.44 -4.52 -10.46
C PHE A 42 2.58 -5.19 -11.54
N ASP A 43 1.66 -6.07 -11.16
CA ASP A 43 0.69 -6.67 -12.10
C ASP A 43 -0.25 -5.61 -12.70
N PHE A 44 -0.69 -4.62 -11.89
CA PHE A 44 -1.42 -3.48 -12.43
C PHE A 44 -0.58 -2.68 -13.42
N LEU A 45 0.70 -2.43 -13.13
CA LEU A 45 1.62 -1.73 -14.03
C LEU A 45 1.84 -2.51 -15.34
N ALA A 46 2.02 -3.83 -15.24
CA ALA A 46 2.26 -4.72 -16.37
C ALA A 46 1.03 -4.89 -17.28
N SER A 47 -0.16 -4.56 -16.80
CA SER A 47 -1.40 -4.63 -17.60
C SER A 47 -1.38 -3.75 -18.85
N GLY A 48 -0.53 -2.71 -18.88
CA GLY A 48 -0.48 -1.73 -19.98
C GLY A 48 -1.74 -0.86 -20.09
N LYS A 49 -2.60 -0.88 -19.07
CA LYS A 49 -3.89 -0.17 -19.04
C LYS A 49 -3.82 1.01 -18.06
N PRO A 50 -3.68 2.25 -18.53
CA PRO A 50 -3.52 3.40 -17.63
C PRO A 50 -4.72 3.60 -16.69
N HIS A 51 -5.95 3.32 -17.14
CA HIS A 51 -7.15 3.46 -16.31
C HIS A 51 -7.21 2.45 -15.16
N THR A 52 -6.69 1.23 -15.33
CA THR A 52 -6.63 0.24 -14.24
C THR A 52 -5.57 0.63 -13.21
N VAL A 53 -4.41 1.11 -13.66
CA VAL A 53 -3.36 1.64 -12.78
C VAL A 53 -3.88 2.84 -11.99
N ALA A 54 -4.56 3.78 -12.65
CA ALA A 54 -5.15 4.95 -12.02
C ALA A 54 -6.23 4.57 -11.00
N ALA A 55 -7.06 3.57 -11.29
CA ALA A 55 -8.07 3.09 -10.35
C ALA A 55 -7.44 2.44 -9.10
N ALA A 56 -6.43 1.58 -9.29
CA ALA A 56 -5.70 0.97 -8.19
C ALA A 56 -5.01 2.01 -7.29
N LEU A 57 -4.48 3.10 -7.87
CA LEU A 57 -3.93 4.22 -7.12
C LEU A 57 -5.02 5.01 -6.38
N ALA A 58 -6.00 5.55 -7.11
CA ALA A 58 -6.99 6.48 -6.57
C ALA A 58 -7.86 5.84 -5.48
N LEU A 59 -8.34 4.61 -5.72
CA LEU A 59 -9.31 3.94 -4.86
C LEU A 59 -8.63 2.93 -3.92
N GLY A 60 -7.50 2.34 -4.31
CA GLY A 60 -6.76 1.39 -3.47
C GLY A 60 -5.72 2.04 -2.53
N ARG A 61 -5.32 3.30 -2.79
CA ARG A 61 -4.31 4.01 -1.99
C ARG A 61 -4.80 5.38 -1.52
N GLU A 62 -5.04 6.31 -2.43
CA GLU A 62 -5.28 7.73 -2.09
C GLU A 62 -6.54 7.91 -1.23
N HIS A 63 -7.62 7.19 -1.52
CA HIS A 63 -8.84 7.25 -0.71
C HIS A 63 -8.73 6.52 0.65
N VAL A 64 -7.91 5.47 0.73
CA VAL A 64 -7.90 4.56 1.89
C VAL A 64 -6.89 5.00 2.95
N ILE A 65 -5.71 5.47 2.51
CA ILE A 65 -4.58 5.77 3.38
C ILE A 65 -4.92 6.78 4.50
N PRO A 66 -5.63 7.90 4.25
CA PRO A 66 -5.91 8.90 5.28
C PRO A 66 -6.74 8.33 6.44
N SER A 67 -7.79 7.58 6.13
CA SER A 67 -8.66 6.97 7.14
C SER A 67 -7.91 5.92 7.97
N MET A 68 -7.09 5.09 7.31
CA MET A 68 -6.25 4.08 7.96
C MET A 68 -5.21 4.73 8.88
N PHE A 69 -4.55 5.80 8.44
CA PHE A 69 -3.55 6.51 9.23
C PHE A 69 -4.16 7.26 10.41
N ARG A 70 -5.34 7.87 10.26
CA ARG A 70 -6.11 8.41 11.38
C ARG A 70 -6.41 7.34 12.42
N ALA A 71 -6.81 6.15 11.99
CA ALA A 71 -7.05 5.03 12.90
C ALA A 71 -5.78 4.57 13.63
N PHE A 72 -4.62 4.56 12.95
CA PHE A 72 -3.34 4.29 13.60
C PHE A 72 -2.99 5.35 14.63
N LEU A 73 -3.02 6.64 14.27
CA LEU A 73 -2.74 7.75 15.18
C LEU A 73 -3.64 7.74 16.42
N ALA A 74 -4.92 7.40 16.27
CA ALA A 74 -5.88 7.35 17.36
C ALA A 74 -5.71 6.14 18.30
N ARG A 75 -5.07 5.05 17.86
CA ARG A 75 -5.04 3.77 18.58
C ARG A 75 -3.63 3.31 18.96
N MET A 76 -2.59 3.86 18.34
CA MET A 76 -1.21 3.47 18.65
C MET A 76 -0.80 3.95 20.04
N THR A 77 -0.01 3.13 20.73
CA THR A 77 0.60 3.49 22.02
C THR A 77 1.93 4.24 21.87
N VAL A 78 2.52 4.20 20.66
CA VAL A 78 3.75 4.91 20.33
C VAL A 78 3.45 6.41 20.26
N THR A 79 4.08 7.19 21.13
CA THR A 79 3.86 8.64 21.21
C THR A 79 4.68 9.38 20.14
N GLU A 80 4.28 10.62 19.84
CA GLU A 80 5.03 11.50 18.93
C GLU A 80 6.47 11.72 19.41
N ALA A 81 6.67 11.89 20.72
CA ALA A 81 8.01 12.03 21.31
C ALA A 81 8.89 10.78 21.11
N GLN A 82 8.31 9.59 21.02
CA GLN A 82 9.05 8.34 20.79
C GLN A 82 9.38 8.11 19.31
N ALA A 83 8.55 8.60 18.39
CA ALA A 83 8.74 8.38 16.96
C ALA A 83 8.29 9.60 16.14
N PRO A 84 8.99 10.74 16.25
CA PRO A 84 8.56 12.01 15.67
C PRO A 84 8.43 11.96 14.15
N SER A 85 9.39 11.36 13.42
CA SER A 85 9.28 11.28 11.96
C SER A 85 8.16 10.34 11.52
N PHE A 86 7.83 9.31 12.31
CA PHE A 86 6.72 8.42 12.00
C PHE A 86 5.38 9.13 12.17
N HIS A 87 5.19 9.84 13.29
CA HIS A 87 4.00 10.67 13.51
C HIS A 87 3.90 11.78 12.46
N TYR A 88 5.00 12.46 12.14
CA TYR A 88 5.05 13.45 11.07
C TYR A 88 4.60 12.84 9.73
N TYR A 89 5.16 11.68 9.34
CA TYR A 89 4.82 10.99 8.10
C TYR A 89 3.32 10.69 8.00
N LEU A 90 2.73 10.10 9.05
CA LEU A 90 1.30 9.77 9.07
C LEU A 90 0.43 11.04 9.02
N ASN A 91 0.75 12.04 9.85
CA ASN A 91 0.02 13.31 9.87
C ASN A 91 0.10 14.03 8.53
N ARG A 92 1.25 14.00 7.85
CA ARG A 92 1.41 14.63 6.52
C ARG A 92 0.54 13.97 5.47
N HIS A 93 0.45 12.64 5.44
CA HIS A 93 -0.46 11.94 4.52
C HIS A 93 -1.92 12.22 4.85
N VAL A 94 -2.29 12.26 6.13
CA VAL A 94 -3.66 12.64 6.54
C VAL A 94 -4.02 14.05 6.04
N HIS A 95 -3.11 15.02 6.18
CA HIS A 95 -3.36 16.41 5.75
C HIS A 95 -3.25 16.63 4.23
N LEU A 96 -2.38 15.90 3.53
CA LEU A 96 -2.13 16.12 2.10
C LEU A 96 -3.10 15.35 1.20
N ASP A 97 -3.42 14.11 1.58
CA ASP A 97 -4.11 13.21 0.68
C ASP A 97 -5.63 13.48 0.65
N GLU A 98 -6.21 13.94 1.76
CA GLU A 98 -7.66 14.22 1.83
C GLU A 98 -8.08 15.43 0.98
N ASP A 99 -7.32 16.54 1.06
CA ASP A 99 -7.73 17.79 0.42
C ASP A 99 -7.28 17.90 -1.04
N PHE A 100 -6.21 17.21 -1.45
CA PHE A 100 -5.60 17.40 -2.76
C PHE A 100 -5.47 16.11 -3.58
N HIS A 101 -4.83 15.07 -3.05
CA HIS A 101 -4.48 13.90 -3.88
C HIS A 101 -5.69 13.01 -4.20
N ALA A 102 -6.62 12.82 -3.27
CA ALA A 102 -7.82 12.03 -3.51
C ALA A 102 -8.71 12.63 -4.63
N PRO A 103 -9.07 13.93 -4.62
CA PRO A 103 -9.83 14.53 -5.74
C PRO A 103 -9.07 14.52 -7.07
N LEU A 104 -7.76 14.77 -7.07
CA LEU A 104 -6.95 14.80 -8.29
C LEU A 104 -6.80 13.40 -8.91
N SER A 105 -6.63 12.37 -8.09
CA SER A 105 -6.52 10.98 -8.56
C SER A 105 -7.83 10.48 -9.17
N LEU A 106 -8.99 10.87 -8.63
CA LEU A 106 -10.29 10.59 -9.24
C LEU A 106 -10.50 11.32 -10.56
N ARG A 107 -10.06 12.58 -10.66
CA ARG A 107 -10.09 13.33 -11.92
C ARG A 107 -9.20 12.70 -12.99
N LEU A 108 -8.02 12.22 -12.62
CA LEU A 108 -7.14 11.45 -13.50
C LEU A 108 -7.84 10.18 -13.99
N LEU A 109 -8.44 9.40 -13.08
CA LEU A 109 -9.18 8.19 -13.44
C LEU A 109 -10.32 8.50 -14.42
N ALA A 110 -11.16 9.48 -14.10
CA ALA A 110 -12.27 9.90 -14.96
C ALA A 110 -11.78 10.35 -16.35
N SER A 111 -10.66 11.07 -16.41
CA SER A 111 -10.06 11.50 -17.69
C SER A 111 -9.54 10.33 -18.52
N LEU A 112 -9.03 9.26 -17.89
CA LEU A 112 -8.51 8.08 -18.61
C LEU A 112 -9.64 7.17 -19.10
N CYS A 113 -10.72 7.07 -18.34
CA CYS A 113 -11.93 6.32 -18.71
C CYS A 113 -12.79 7.06 -19.75
N HIS A 114 -12.91 8.39 -19.65
CA HIS A 114 -13.83 9.20 -20.47
C HIS A 114 -15.24 8.59 -20.47
N ASP A 115 -15.86 8.44 -21.64
CA ASP A 115 -17.19 7.86 -21.84
C ASP A 115 -17.12 6.39 -22.26
N ASP A 116 -15.99 5.71 -21.99
CA ASP A 116 -15.79 4.30 -22.34
C ASP A 116 -16.26 3.38 -21.20
N PRO A 117 -17.41 2.70 -21.34
CA PRO A 117 -17.94 1.83 -20.29
C PRO A 117 -17.06 0.60 -20.05
N THR A 118 -16.27 0.17 -21.04
CA THR A 118 -15.32 -0.94 -20.86
C THR A 118 -14.21 -0.54 -19.92
N LYS A 119 -13.65 0.66 -20.10
CA LYS A 119 -12.60 1.18 -19.20
C LYS A 119 -13.12 1.36 -17.78
N TRP A 120 -14.34 1.86 -17.61
CA TRP A 120 -14.95 1.98 -16.28
C TRP A 120 -15.09 0.63 -15.58
N ARG A 121 -15.60 -0.39 -16.28
CA ARG A 121 -15.71 -1.75 -15.73
C ARG A 121 -14.35 -2.36 -15.36
N GLU A 122 -13.32 -2.13 -16.19
CA GLU A 122 -11.97 -2.60 -15.89
C GLU A 122 -11.32 -1.84 -14.72
N ALA A 123 -11.56 -0.53 -14.63
CA ALA A 123 -11.11 0.30 -13.53
C ALA A 123 -11.76 -0.12 -12.20
N GLU A 124 -13.06 -0.39 -12.20
CA GLU A 124 -13.79 -0.90 -11.03
C GLU A 124 -13.19 -2.23 -10.54
N ALA A 125 -13.01 -3.20 -11.44
CA ALA A 125 -12.39 -4.48 -11.09
C ALA A 125 -10.96 -4.31 -10.54
N ALA A 126 -10.17 -3.38 -11.10
CA ALA A 126 -8.83 -3.08 -10.60
C ALA A 126 -8.85 -2.43 -9.21
N ALA A 127 -9.80 -1.54 -8.94
CA ALA A 127 -9.99 -0.91 -7.64
C ALA A 127 -10.37 -1.94 -6.57
N GLU A 128 -11.33 -2.82 -6.85
CA GLU A 128 -11.71 -3.92 -5.96
C GLU A 128 -10.52 -4.83 -5.66
N HIS A 129 -9.77 -5.21 -6.70
CA HIS A 129 -8.57 -6.03 -6.53
C HIS A 129 -7.53 -5.35 -5.66
N ALA A 130 -7.30 -4.04 -5.83
CA ALA A 130 -6.33 -3.27 -5.04
C ALA A 130 -6.73 -3.18 -3.56
N VAL A 131 -8.01 -2.99 -3.27
CA VAL A 131 -8.54 -2.97 -1.89
C VAL A 131 -8.41 -4.36 -1.25
N ASN A 132 -8.80 -5.42 -1.97
CA ASN A 132 -8.69 -6.79 -1.47
C ASN A 132 -7.22 -7.19 -1.20
N ALA A 133 -6.29 -6.82 -2.08
CA ALA A 133 -4.86 -7.07 -1.86
C ALA A 133 -4.35 -6.38 -0.59
N ARG A 134 -4.86 -5.17 -0.28
CA ARG A 134 -4.51 -4.45 0.96
C ARG A 134 -5.07 -5.14 2.20
N LEU A 135 -6.30 -5.65 2.15
CA LEU A 135 -6.88 -6.44 3.25
C LEU A 135 -6.03 -7.69 3.52
N GLN A 136 -5.74 -8.46 2.47
CA GLN A 136 -4.88 -9.65 2.57
C GLN A 136 -3.50 -9.34 3.12
N PHE A 137 -2.90 -8.21 2.72
CA PHE A 137 -1.63 -7.74 3.26
C PHE A 137 -1.71 -7.55 4.77
N TRP A 138 -2.72 -6.83 5.26
CA TRP A 138 -2.87 -6.56 6.68
C TRP A 138 -3.24 -7.79 7.50
N ASP A 139 -4.07 -8.70 6.95
CA ASP A 139 -4.35 -9.99 7.58
C ASP A 139 -3.08 -10.84 7.70
N GLY A 140 -2.26 -10.84 6.65
CA GLY A 140 -0.96 -11.50 6.64
C GLY A 140 -0.01 -10.92 7.68
N VAL A 141 0.10 -9.58 7.76
CA VAL A 141 0.89 -8.90 8.80
C VAL A 141 0.40 -9.27 10.19
N LEU A 142 -0.92 -9.20 10.42
CA LEU A 142 -1.53 -9.54 11.71
C LEU A 142 -1.19 -10.99 12.12
N SER A 143 -1.30 -11.94 11.19
CA SER A 143 -1.05 -13.36 11.46
C SER A 143 0.38 -13.67 11.96
N VAL A 144 1.35 -12.83 11.62
CA VAL A 144 2.77 -13.01 11.98
C VAL A 144 3.20 -12.15 13.18
N LEU A 145 2.31 -11.33 13.74
CA LEU A 145 2.64 -10.55 14.93
C LEU A 145 2.79 -11.47 16.17
N PRO A 146 3.86 -11.30 16.98
CA PRO A 146 4.08 -12.13 18.17
C PRO A 146 2.91 -12.14 19.16
N SER A 147 2.15 -11.04 19.24
CA SER A 147 0.97 -10.91 20.10
C SER A 147 -0.20 -11.79 19.68
N GLN A 148 -0.28 -12.18 18.41
CA GLN A 148 -1.28 -13.13 17.89
C GLN A 148 -0.83 -14.58 18.07
N GLN A 149 0.48 -14.82 18.02
CA GLN A 149 1.05 -16.16 18.24
C GLN A 149 0.98 -16.61 19.71
N SER A 150 1.05 -15.65 20.65
CA SER A 150 1.00 -15.94 22.10
C SER A 150 -0.41 -16.25 22.62
N GLN A 151 -1.48 -15.97 21.86
CA GLN A 151 -2.87 -16.32 22.23
C GLN A 151 -3.29 -17.71 21.71
N ALA A 152 -2.48 -18.33 20.85
CA ALA A 152 -2.75 -19.63 20.24
C ALA A 152 -1.98 -20.81 20.89
N ALA A 153 -1.22 -20.54 21.96
CA ALA A 153 -0.46 -21.52 22.75
C ALA A 153 -1.07 -21.63 24.16
#